data_AF-A0A251SAK3-F1
#
_entry.id   AF-A0A251SAK3-F1
#
_cell.length_a   1.000
_cell.length_b   1.000
_cell.length_c   1.000
_cell.angle_alpha   90.00
_cell.angle_beta   90.00
_cell.angle_gamma   90.00
#
_symmetry.space_group_name_H-M   'P 1'
#
loop_
_entity.id
_entity.type
_entity.pdbx_description
1 polymer ?
#
loop_
_entity_poly.entity_id
_entity_poly.type
_entity_poly.pdbx_seq_one_letter_code
_entity_poly.pdbx_strand_id
1 'polypeptide(L)'
;MSVDRGKEPAEHGSSGDPPPSPSRYESQKRRDWNTFGQYLRNLRPPVHIFQCNSNHVLEFLRYLDQFGKTKVHLQGCIFYGQPEPPAPCACPLRQAWGSLDSLIGRLRAAYEENGGSPESNPFATSVIRVYLREVKECQAKARGIPYKKKKKATKGGEDSRKRIHQDKTHQVMTLCFFHSWIGWTGHSSLSLFVIVISSLINLDSNGDLYQP
;
A
#
# COMPACT_ATOMS: atom_id res chain seq x y z
N MET A 1 -30.45 -29.23 -75.40
CA MET A 1 -29.53 -30.13 -74.68
C MET A 1 -28.33 -29.30 -74.28
N SER A 2 -28.35 -28.74 -73.06
CA SER A 2 -27.23 -27.94 -72.52
C SER A 2 -26.66 -28.65 -71.32
N VAL A 3 -25.35 -28.81 -71.34
CA VAL A 3 -24.54 -29.69 -70.50
C VAL A 3 -24.26 -29.00 -69.17
N ASP A 4 -24.62 -29.67 -68.07
CA ASP A 4 -24.32 -29.29 -66.69
C ASP A 4 -22.81 -29.46 -66.43
N ARG A 5 -22.13 -28.44 -65.90
CA ARG A 5 -20.70 -28.50 -65.55
C ARG A 5 -20.55 -28.19 -64.07
N GLY A 6 -20.22 -29.26 -63.33
CA GLY A 6 -20.17 -29.32 -61.88
C GLY A 6 -19.21 -28.35 -61.20
N LYS A 7 -19.56 -28.05 -59.95
CA LYS A 7 -18.84 -27.20 -59.00
C LYS A 7 -18.04 -28.08 -58.04
N GLU A 8 -16.72 -27.98 -58.06
CA GLU A 8 -15.84 -28.62 -57.07
C GLU A 8 -15.89 -27.89 -55.71
N PRO A 9 -15.78 -28.60 -54.57
CA PRO A 9 -15.63 -27.99 -53.27
C PRO A 9 -14.16 -27.65 -52.99
N ALA A 10 -13.87 -26.38 -52.74
CA ALA A 10 -12.59 -25.94 -52.21
C ALA A 10 -12.48 -26.31 -50.73
N GLU A 11 -11.49 -27.14 -50.40
CA GLU A 11 -11.06 -27.43 -49.03
C GLU A 11 -10.54 -26.15 -48.36
N HIS A 12 -11.20 -25.72 -47.28
CA HIS A 12 -10.75 -24.60 -46.45
C HIS A 12 -9.76 -25.13 -45.41
N GLY A 13 -8.51 -24.65 -45.51
CA GLY A 13 -7.45 -24.92 -44.56
C GLY A 13 -7.82 -24.50 -43.13
N SER A 14 -7.48 -25.38 -42.18
CA SER A 14 -7.55 -25.14 -40.75
C SER A 14 -6.78 -23.87 -40.39
N SER A 15 -7.53 -22.81 -40.09
CA SER A 15 -7.02 -21.56 -39.55
C SER A 15 -6.90 -21.74 -38.04
N GLY A 16 -5.67 -21.92 -37.54
CA GLY A 16 -5.41 -21.82 -36.12
C GLY A 16 -5.61 -20.38 -35.68
N ASP A 17 -6.67 -20.12 -34.91
CA ASP A 17 -6.87 -18.82 -34.28
C ASP A 17 -5.64 -18.46 -33.41
N PRO A 18 -5.12 -17.23 -33.49
CA PRO A 18 -4.09 -16.78 -32.57
C PRO A 18 -4.65 -16.83 -31.14
N PRO A 19 -3.82 -17.19 -30.14
CA PRO A 19 -4.29 -17.31 -28.77
C PRO A 19 -4.96 -15.99 -28.33
N PRO A 20 -6.14 -16.06 -27.70
CA PRO A 20 -6.90 -14.87 -27.35
C PRO A 20 -6.04 -13.95 -26.48
N SER A 21 -5.97 -12.68 -26.86
CA SER A 21 -5.24 -11.67 -26.09
C SER A 21 -5.79 -11.65 -24.66
N PRO A 22 -4.92 -11.66 -23.63
CA PRO A 22 -5.36 -11.69 -22.26
C PRO A 22 -6.25 -10.49 -21.95
N SER A 23 -7.29 -10.69 -21.15
CA SER A 23 -8.20 -9.60 -20.77
C SER A 23 -7.43 -8.41 -20.18
N ARG A 24 -8.02 -7.22 -20.24
CA ARG A 24 -7.45 -6.00 -19.63
C ARG A 24 -7.07 -6.23 -18.16
N TYR A 25 -7.91 -6.97 -17.43
CA TYR A 25 -7.67 -7.32 -16.03
C TYR A 25 -6.44 -8.22 -15.88
N GLU A 26 -6.33 -9.27 -16.68
CA GLU A 26 -5.21 -10.21 -16.65
C GLU A 26 -3.87 -9.52 -16.94
N SER A 27 -3.85 -8.64 -17.94
CA SER A 27 -2.66 -7.85 -18.27
C SER A 27 -2.25 -6.93 -17.11
N GLN A 28 -3.21 -6.30 -16.42
CA GLN A 28 -2.92 -5.44 -15.27
C GLN A 28 -2.40 -6.25 -14.08
N LYS A 29 -3.05 -7.38 -13.78
CA LYS A 29 -2.65 -8.28 -12.70
C LYS A 29 -1.21 -8.78 -12.88
N ARG A 30 -0.86 -9.18 -14.12
CA ARG A 30 0.51 -9.60 -14.47
C ARG A 30 1.55 -8.48 -14.27
N ARG A 31 1.23 -7.24 -14.67
CA ARG A 31 2.12 -6.09 -14.43
C ARG A 31 2.34 -5.81 -12.95
N ASP A 32 1.26 -5.85 -12.17
CA ASP A 32 1.33 -5.59 -10.74
C ASP A 32 2.13 -6.68 -10.02
N TRP A 33 1.92 -7.95 -10.39
CA TRP A 33 2.69 -9.09 -9.89
C TRP A 33 4.18 -8.95 -10.20
N ASN A 34 4.52 -8.64 -11.44
CA ASN A 34 5.92 -8.44 -11.85
C ASN A 34 6.56 -7.25 -11.12
N THR A 35 5.81 -6.17 -10.92
CA THR A 35 6.28 -4.99 -10.18
C THR A 35 6.57 -5.35 -8.73
N PHE A 36 5.68 -6.10 -8.07
CA PHE A 36 5.89 -6.56 -6.71
C PHE A 36 7.09 -7.52 -6.59
N GLY A 37 7.20 -8.49 -7.50
CA GLY A 37 8.35 -9.40 -7.55
C GLY A 37 9.68 -8.66 -7.77
N GLN A 38 9.69 -7.61 -8.61
CA GLN A 38 10.87 -6.77 -8.79
C GLN A 38 11.20 -5.97 -7.52
N TYR A 39 10.19 -5.43 -6.84
CA TYR A 39 10.36 -4.75 -5.57
C TYR A 39 11.05 -5.66 -4.53
N LEU A 40 10.59 -6.90 -4.38
CA LEU A 40 11.19 -7.85 -3.43
C LEU A 40 12.65 -8.20 -3.76
N ARG A 41 13.00 -8.34 -5.04
CA ARG A 41 14.38 -8.57 -5.48
C ARG A 41 15.31 -7.37 -5.20
N ASN A 42 14.76 -6.17 -5.16
CA ASN A 42 15.52 -4.95 -4.89
C ASN A 42 15.72 -4.67 -3.39
N LEU A 43 15.09 -5.45 -2.50
CA LEU A 43 15.33 -5.37 -1.06
C LEU A 43 16.75 -5.82 -0.71
N ARG A 44 17.24 -5.40 0.45
CA ARG A 44 18.54 -5.82 1.00
C ARG A 44 18.33 -6.39 2.41
N PRO A 45 18.37 -7.73 2.59
CA PRO A 45 18.61 -8.76 1.58
C PRO A 45 17.43 -8.95 0.60
N PRO A 46 17.68 -9.46 -0.63
CA PRO A 46 16.61 -9.79 -1.58
C PRO A 46 15.68 -10.86 -1.00
N VAL A 47 14.38 -10.72 -1.24
CA VAL A 47 13.36 -11.63 -0.71
C VAL A 47 12.70 -12.38 -1.87
N HIS A 48 12.57 -13.70 -1.75
CA HIS A 48 11.79 -14.48 -2.71
C HIS A 48 10.30 -14.37 -2.42
N ILE A 49 9.44 -14.48 -3.43
CA ILE A 49 7.99 -14.28 -3.27
C ILE A 49 7.36 -15.27 -2.27
N PHE A 50 7.83 -16.51 -2.23
CA PHE A 50 7.39 -17.52 -1.27
C PHE A 50 7.89 -17.29 0.17
N GLN A 51 8.90 -16.43 0.34
CA GLN A 51 9.39 -16.01 1.66
C GLN A 51 8.81 -14.66 2.09
N CYS A 52 8.04 -14.00 1.21
CA CYS A 52 7.44 -12.73 1.54
C CYS A 52 6.35 -12.92 2.59
N ASN A 53 6.12 -11.88 3.38
CA ASN A 53 5.14 -11.86 4.46
C ASN A 53 4.40 -10.52 4.41
N SER A 54 3.41 -10.34 5.29
CA SER A 54 2.59 -9.14 5.32
C SER A 54 3.37 -7.83 5.51
N ASN A 55 4.53 -7.85 6.18
CA ASN A 55 5.35 -6.66 6.34
C ASN A 55 5.95 -6.20 5.02
N HIS A 56 6.46 -7.12 4.20
CA HIS A 56 6.95 -6.78 2.85
C HIS A 56 5.85 -6.18 1.98
N VAL A 57 4.61 -6.66 2.13
CA VAL A 57 3.44 -6.09 1.44
C VAL A 57 3.15 -4.67 1.92
N LEU A 58 3.17 -4.42 3.24
CA LEU A 58 2.99 -3.06 3.78
C LEU A 58 4.05 -2.09 3.29
N GLU A 59 5.32 -2.50 3.31
CA GLU A 59 6.42 -1.66 2.83
C GLU A 59 6.30 -1.39 1.33
N PHE A 60 5.84 -2.37 0.54
CA PHE A 60 5.53 -2.13 -0.87
C PHE A 60 4.41 -1.09 -1.05
N LEU A 61 3.32 -1.19 -0.28
CA LEU A 61 2.22 -0.22 -0.36
C LEU A 61 2.67 1.20 0.04
N ARG A 62 3.58 1.32 1.02
CA ARG A 62 4.19 2.60 1.43
C ARG A 62 5.15 3.14 0.39
N TYR A 63 5.90 2.26 -0.27
CA TYR A 63 6.77 2.64 -1.38
C TYR A 63 5.96 3.25 -2.54
N LEU A 64 4.79 2.67 -2.86
CA LEU A 64 3.92 3.19 -3.92
C LEU A 64 3.36 4.59 -3.64
N ASP A 65 3.21 4.97 -2.37
CA ASP A 65 2.75 6.30 -1.97
C ASP A 65 3.65 7.42 -2.51
N GLN A 66 4.95 7.16 -2.72
CA GLN A 66 5.91 8.13 -3.27
C GLN A 66 5.57 8.57 -4.70
N PHE A 67 4.88 7.72 -5.44
CA PHE A 67 4.47 7.96 -6.83
C PHE A 67 2.97 8.27 -6.95
N GLY A 68 2.36 8.64 -5.82
CA GLY A 68 0.97 9.03 -5.73
C GLY A 68 0.62 10.23 -6.60
N LYS A 69 -0.65 10.28 -7.02
CA LYS A 69 -1.21 11.45 -7.73
C LYS A 69 -2.27 12.19 -6.94
N THR A 70 -2.65 11.67 -5.78
CA THR A 70 -3.70 12.25 -4.96
C THR A 70 -3.12 13.10 -3.85
N LYS A 71 -3.49 14.37 -3.77
CA LYS A 71 -3.17 15.23 -2.63
C LYS A 71 -3.88 14.71 -1.37
N VAL A 72 -3.11 14.47 -0.30
CA VAL A 72 -3.64 14.08 1.01
C VAL A 72 -3.20 15.11 2.05
N HIS A 73 -4.15 15.92 2.50
CA HIS A 73 -3.89 16.96 3.49
C HIS A 73 -3.54 16.37 4.85
N LEU A 74 -2.48 16.89 5.47
CA LEU A 74 -2.07 16.52 6.82
C LEU A 74 -2.96 17.23 7.85
N GLN A 75 -3.10 16.68 9.06
CA GLN A 75 -3.98 17.23 10.10
C GLN A 75 -3.70 18.71 10.44
N GLY A 76 -2.44 19.17 10.31
CA GLY A 76 -2.06 20.58 10.52
C GLY A 76 -2.21 21.49 9.29
N CYS A 77 -2.72 20.97 8.17
CA CYS A 77 -2.93 21.76 6.96
C CYS A 77 -4.22 22.60 7.09
N ILE A 78 -4.17 23.87 6.68
CA ILE A 78 -5.33 24.76 6.64
C ILE A 78 -6.48 24.24 5.76
N PHE A 79 -6.17 23.36 4.80
CA PHE A 79 -7.14 22.74 3.91
C PHE A 79 -7.59 21.35 4.37
N TYR A 80 -7.16 20.89 5.55
CA TYR A 80 -7.61 19.61 6.08
C TYR A 80 -9.12 19.61 6.26
N GLY A 81 -9.80 18.64 5.66
CA GLY A 81 -11.25 18.56 5.74
C GLY A 81 -11.98 19.48 4.76
N GLN A 82 -11.28 20.09 3.80
CA GLN A 82 -11.89 20.89 2.73
C GLN A 82 -11.93 20.08 1.42
N PRO A 83 -13.12 19.83 0.83
CA PRO A 83 -13.23 19.06 -0.42
C PRO A 83 -12.60 19.75 -1.63
N GLU A 84 -12.68 21.08 -1.67
CA GLU A 84 -12.20 21.92 -2.77
C GLU A 84 -11.33 23.04 -2.19
N PRO A 85 -10.01 22.82 -2.05
CA PRO A 85 -9.13 23.82 -1.47
C PRO A 85 -8.92 24.99 -2.45
N PRO A 86 -9.12 26.24 -2.01
CA PRO A 86 -9.02 27.43 -2.88
C PRO A 86 -7.58 27.80 -3.28
N ALA A 87 -6.57 27.16 -2.68
CA ALA A 87 -5.16 27.41 -2.96
C ALA A 87 -4.31 26.13 -2.78
N PRO A 88 -3.12 26.05 -3.41
CA PRO A 88 -2.24 24.90 -3.29
C PRO A 88 -1.60 24.79 -1.89
N CYS A 89 -1.18 23.58 -1.52
CA CYS A 89 -0.39 23.34 -0.30
C CYS A 89 0.75 22.35 -0.51
N ALA A 90 1.71 22.40 0.41
CA ALA A 90 2.89 21.53 0.47
C ALA A 90 2.59 20.10 0.95
N CYS A 91 1.32 19.72 1.14
CA CYS A 91 0.99 18.36 1.54
C CYS A 91 1.42 17.34 0.47
N PRO A 92 1.83 16.12 0.86
CA PRO A 92 2.33 15.12 -0.07
C PRO A 92 1.25 14.62 -1.03
N LEU A 93 1.69 14.12 -2.19
CA LEU A 93 0.87 13.27 -3.05
C LEU A 93 1.03 11.82 -2.58
N ARG A 94 -0.06 11.07 -2.55
CA ARG A 94 -0.14 9.67 -2.13
C ARG A 94 -1.01 8.86 -3.09
N GLN A 95 -0.95 7.54 -3.01
CA GLN A 95 -1.83 6.70 -3.79
C GLN A 95 -3.27 6.86 -3.30
N ALA A 96 -4.23 6.88 -4.22
CA ALA A 96 -5.63 6.84 -3.84
C ALA A 96 -5.93 5.49 -3.16
N TRP A 97 -6.70 5.52 -2.06
CA TRP A 97 -7.10 4.30 -1.35
C TRP A 97 -7.68 3.23 -2.30
N GLY A 98 -8.56 3.62 -3.23
CA GLY A 98 -9.18 2.69 -4.17
C GLY A 98 -8.19 2.01 -5.12
N SER A 99 -7.09 2.69 -5.47
CA SER A 99 -6.01 2.11 -6.28
C SER A 99 -5.24 1.06 -5.50
N LEU A 100 -4.92 1.31 -4.23
CA LEU A 100 -4.25 0.35 -3.35
C LEU A 100 -5.12 -0.88 -3.07
N ASP A 101 -6.42 -0.69 -2.81
CA ASP A 101 -7.37 -1.76 -2.55
C ASP A 101 -7.50 -2.69 -3.78
N SER A 102 -7.67 -2.09 -4.96
CA SER A 102 -7.74 -2.83 -6.22
C SER A 102 -6.44 -3.57 -6.55
N LEU A 103 -5.29 -2.97 -6.26
CA LEU A 103 -3.97 -3.60 -6.42
C LEU A 103 -3.85 -4.84 -5.53
N ILE A 104 -4.22 -4.73 -4.25
CA ILE A 104 -4.16 -5.85 -3.31
C ILE A 104 -5.10 -6.98 -3.75
N GLY A 105 -6.29 -6.65 -4.26
CA GLY A 105 -7.19 -7.66 -4.85
C GLY A 105 -6.55 -8.43 -5.99
N ARG A 106 -5.87 -7.73 -6.91
CA ARG A 106 -5.14 -8.37 -8.03
C ARG A 106 -3.96 -9.20 -7.56
N LEU A 107 -3.20 -8.72 -6.58
CA LEU A 107 -2.05 -9.47 -6.04
C LEU A 107 -2.47 -10.73 -5.29
N ARG A 108 -3.63 -10.73 -4.60
CA ARG A 108 -4.20 -11.96 -4.01
C ARG A 108 -4.47 -13.01 -5.07
N ALA A 109 -5.19 -12.63 -6.13
CA ALA A 109 -5.50 -13.53 -7.24
C ALA A 109 -4.22 -14.02 -7.96
N ALA A 110 -3.25 -13.12 -8.17
CA ALA A 110 -1.98 -13.49 -8.78
C ALA A 110 -1.21 -14.51 -7.92
N TYR A 111 -1.22 -14.37 -6.60
CA TYR A 111 -0.56 -15.30 -5.69
C TYR A 111 -1.12 -16.72 -5.82
N GLU A 112 -2.45 -16.85 -5.86
CA GLU A 112 -3.13 -18.14 -6.01
C GLU A 112 -2.83 -18.81 -7.36
N GLU A 113 -2.79 -18.02 -8.45
CA GLU A 113 -2.43 -18.51 -9.78
C GLU A 113 -0.95 -18.91 -9.92
N ASN A 114 -0.07 -18.38 -9.06
CA ASN A 114 1.33 -18.76 -9.01
C ASN A 114 1.59 -19.89 -7.99
N GLY A 115 0.55 -20.65 -7.62
CA GLY A 115 0.65 -21.84 -6.78
C GLY A 115 0.61 -21.57 -5.27
N GLY A 116 0.31 -20.34 -4.85
CA GLY A 116 0.14 -19.99 -3.45
C GLY A 116 -1.22 -20.44 -2.90
N SER A 117 -1.27 -20.88 -1.64
CA SER A 117 -2.55 -21.23 -1.02
C SER A 117 -3.28 -19.99 -0.47
N PRO A 118 -4.62 -19.95 -0.47
CA PRO A 118 -5.39 -18.85 0.13
C PRO A 118 -5.07 -18.60 1.62
N GLU A 119 -4.77 -19.66 2.37
CA GLU A 119 -4.49 -19.60 3.82
C GLU A 119 -3.13 -18.96 4.13
N SER A 120 -2.14 -19.19 3.26
CA SER A 120 -0.77 -18.65 3.39
C SER A 120 -0.61 -17.29 2.71
N ASN A 121 -1.68 -16.75 2.12
CA ASN A 121 -1.60 -15.59 1.26
C ASN A 121 -1.23 -14.31 2.05
N PRO A 122 -0.03 -13.72 1.81
CA PRO A 122 0.46 -12.58 2.59
C PRO A 122 -0.38 -11.32 2.36
N PHE A 123 -1.02 -11.21 1.20
CA PHE A 123 -1.91 -10.10 0.85
C PHE A 123 -3.29 -10.22 1.51
N ALA A 124 -3.67 -11.42 1.96
CA ALA A 124 -4.96 -11.71 2.61
C ALA A 124 -4.93 -11.65 4.14
N THR A 125 -3.84 -11.17 4.74
CA THR A 125 -3.72 -11.06 6.20
C THR A 125 -4.58 -9.94 6.79
N SER A 126 -4.92 -10.06 8.08
CA SER A 126 -5.71 -9.05 8.82
C SER A 126 -5.01 -7.69 8.87
N VAL A 127 -3.68 -7.69 8.97
CA VAL A 127 -2.86 -6.47 9.02
C VAL A 127 -3.05 -5.62 7.75
N ILE A 128 -3.07 -6.23 6.57
CA ILE A 128 -3.32 -5.53 5.31
C ILE A 128 -4.73 -4.93 5.27
N ARG A 129 -5.74 -5.66 5.76
CA ARG A 129 -7.12 -5.15 5.83
C ARG A 129 -7.24 -3.94 6.77
N VAL A 130 -6.57 -3.98 7.91
CA VAL A 130 -6.55 -2.86 8.88
C VAL A 130 -5.86 -1.65 8.25
N TYR A 131 -4.68 -1.84 7.64
CA TYR A 131 -3.96 -0.77 6.95
C TYR A 131 -4.82 -0.08 5.88
N LEU A 132 -5.46 -0.84 4.98
CA LEU A 132 -6.31 -0.26 3.94
C LEU A 132 -7.51 0.50 4.52
N ARG A 133 -8.09 0.03 5.63
CA ARG A 133 -9.17 0.76 6.33
C ARG A 133 -8.67 2.08 6.91
N GLU A 134 -7.51 2.08 7.56
CA GLU A 134 -6.92 3.28 8.14
C GLU A 134 -6.58 4.31 7.04
N VAL A 135 -6.00 3.88 5.91
CA VAL A 135 -5.75 4.75 4.75
C VAL A 135 -7.07 5.34 4.23
N LYS A 136 -8.12 4.54 4.11
CA LYS A 136 -9.45 5.02 3.68
C LYS A 136 -9.98 6.12 4.60
N GLU A 137 -9.93 5.89 5.91
CA GLU A 137 -10.43 6.83 6.91
C GLU A 137 -9.61 8.11 6.94
N CYS A 138 -8.27 8.02 6.89
CA CYS A 138 -7.39 9.18 6.84
C CYS A 138 -7.64 10.03 5.60
N GLN A 139 -7.74 9.40 4.42
CA GLN A 139 -8.02 10.13 3.18
C GLN A 139 -9.43 10.73 3.15
N ALA A 140 -10.43 10.06 3.73
CA ALA A 140 -11.79 10.58 3.80
C ALA A 140 -11.86 11.84 4.69
N LYS A 141 -11.22 11.81 5.87
CA LYS A 141 -11.12 12.96 6.77
C LYS A 141 -10.35 14.11 6.12
N ALA A 142 -9.22 13.82 5.46
CA ALA A 142 -8.40 14.83 4.79
C ALA A 142 -9.15 15.57 3.66
N ARG A 143 -10.04 14.87 2.94
CA ARG A 143 -10.88 15.47 1.88
C ARG A 143 -12.19 16.07 2.40
N GLY A 144 -12.47 15.99 3.70
CA GLY A 144 -13.67 16.58 4.27
C GLY A 144 -14.97 15.93 3.85
N ILE A 145 -14.96 14.68 3.36
CA ILE A 145 -16.18 13.98 2.96
C ILE A 145 -16.94 13.62 4.24
N PRO A 146 -18.05 14.30 4.57
CA PRO A 146 -18.79 13.98 5.78
C PRO A 146 -19.44 12.62 5.55
N TYR A 147 -19.09 11.64 6.38
CA TYR A 147 -19.71 10.33 6.32
C TYR A 147 -21.17 10.45 6.79
N LYS A 148 -22.11 10.72 5.87
CA LYS A 148 -23.55 10.56 6.14
C LYS A 148 -23.83 9.06 6.30
N LYS A 149 -23.54 8.52 7.48
CA LYS A 149 -23.95 7.17 7.89
C LYS A 149 -25.48 7.19 8.00
N LYS A 150 -26.17 6.49 7.11
CA LYS A 150 -27.56 6.07 7.37
C LYS A 150 -27.48 5.10 8.56
N LYS A 151 -27.74 5.61 9.77
CA LYS A 151 -27.62 4.90 11.04
C LYS A 151 -28.58 3.70 11.03
N LYS A 152 -28.05 2.47 11.03
CA LYS A 152 -28.71 1.33 11.68
C LYS A 152 -27.99 1.15 13.01
N ALA A 153 -28.70 1.39 14.11
CA ALA A 153 -28.13 1.40 15.45
C ALA A 153 -27.77 -0.02 15.90
N THR A 154 -26.57 -0.21 16.41
CA THR A 154 -26.24 -1.33 17.31
C THR A 154 -25.38 -0.75 18.42
N LYS A 155 -25.84 -0.92 19.67
CA LYS A 155 -25.33 -0.25 20.87
C LYS A 155 -24.02 -0.87 21.36
N GLY A 156 -23.16 -0.02 21.94
CA GLY A 156 -22.29 -0.37 23.07
C GLY A 156 -20.79 -0.54 22.76
N GLY A 157 -19.96 0.40 23.22
CA GLY A 157 -18.50 0.20 23.39
C GLY A 157 -17.56 1.10 22.58
N GLU A 158 -17.98 2.30 22.16
CA GLU A 158 -17.20 3.16 21.23
C GLU A 158 -16.07 3.97 21.87
N ASP A 159 -16.00 4.13 23.21
CA ASP A 159 -15.05 5.07 23.83
C ASP A 159 -13.67 4.48 24.15
N SER A 160 -13.60 3.26 24.72
CA SER A 160 -12.31 2.63 25.05
C SER A 160 -11.52 2.21 23.81
N ARG A 161 -12.20 1.93 22.69
CA ARG A 161 -11.56 1.60 21.41
C ARG A 161 -10.89 2.81 20.74
N LYS A 162 -11.36 4.04 21.02
CA LYS A 162 -10.80 5.26 20.44
C LYS A 162 -9.44 5.62 21.03
N ARG A 163 -9.20 5.44 22.33
CA ARG A 163 -7.87 5.71 22.93
C ARG A 163 -6.76 4.79 22.41
N ILE A 164 -7.01 3.48 22.34
CA ILE A 164 -6.04 2.52 21.81
C ILE A 164 -5.82 2.73 20.30
N HIS A 165 -6.87 3.15 19.57
CA HIS A 165 -6.75 3.52 18.16
C HIS A 165 -5.99 4.84 18.00
N GLN A 166 -6.15 5.82 18.89
CA GLN A 166 -5.43 7.09 18.84
C GLN A 166 -3.92 6.90 19.04
N ASP A 167 -3.53 6.06 20.00
CA ASP A 167 -2.13 5.73 20.29
C ASP A 167 -1.45 4.96 19.14
N LYS A 168 -2.18 4.03 18.51
CA LYS A 168 -1.70 3.32 17.29
C LYS A 168 -1.75 4.19 16.04
N THR A 169 -2.71 5.09 15.89
CA THR A 169 -2.72 6.07 14.79
C THR A 169 -1.56 7.03 14.91
N HIS A 170 -1.13 7.36 16.13
CA HIS A 170 0.09 8.13 16.34
C HIS A 170 1.31 7.32 15.88
N GLN A 171 1.39 6.01 16.14
CA GLN A 171 2.49 5.19 15.59
C GLN A 171 2.42 4.98 14.06
N VAL A 172 1.25 4.81 13.44
CA VAL A 172 1.13 4.67 11.98
C VAL A 172 1.38 6.02 11.29
N MET A 173 0.94 7.13 11.87
CA MET A 173 1.30 8.48 11.42
C MET A 173 2.80 8.70 11.61
N THR A 174 3.36 8.45 12.79
CA THR A 174 4.81 8.57 13.06
C THR A 174 5.63 7.65 12.16
N LEU A 175 5.21 6.43 11.82
CA LEU A 175 5.90 5.59 10.82
C LEU A 175 5.74 6.10 9.38
N CYS A 176 4.62 6.75 9.05
CA CYS A 176 4.48 7.50 7.80
C CYS A 176 5.30 8.81 7.76
N PHE A 177 5.77 9.31 8.92
CA PHE A 177 6.46 10.60 9.06
C PHE A 177 7.97 10.49 9.41
N PHE A 178 8.42 9.52 10.19
CA PHE A 178 9.82 9.38 10.64
C PHE A 178 10.78 9.01 9.51
N HIS A 179 10.33 8.23 8.53
CA HIS A 179 11.16 7.91 7.36
C HIS A 179 11.23 9.03 6.30
N SER A 180 10.44 10.11 6.46
CA SER A 180 10.60 11.31 5.64
C SER A 180 11.66 12.29 6.19
N TRP A 181 12.19 12.06 7.40
CA TRP A 181 13.27 12.88 7.97
C TRP A 181 14.68 12.35 7.60
N ILE A 182 14.86 11.04 7.45
CA ILE A 182 16.18 10.42 7.14
C ILE A 182 16.60 10.64 5.66
N GLY A 183 15.70 11.14 4.80
CA GLY A 183 15.97 11.37 3.38
C GLY A 183 16.55 12.75 3.01
N TRP A 184 16.85 13.62 3.98
CA TRP A 184 17.35 14.98 3.73
C TRP A 184 18.59 15.32 4.57
N THR A 185 19.60 14.46 4.55
CA THR A 185 20.98 14.87 4.84
C THR A 185 21.88 14.37 3.73
N GLY A 186 22.11 15.25 2.75
CA GLY A 186 23.17 15.08 1.76
C GLY A 186 24.55 15.05 2.44
N HIS A 187 25.45 14.25 1.86
CA HIS A 187 26.84 14.03 2.27
C HIS A 187 27.57 15.27 2.79
N SER A 188 27.95 15.24 4.08
CA SER A 188 29.34 15.40 4.57
C SER A 188 29.32 15.51 6.09
N SER A 189 29.48 14.39 6.79
CA SER A 189 30.04 14.25 8.15
C SER A 189 29.44 13.01 8.84
N LEU A 190 29.88 11.83 8.41
CA LEU A 190 29.58 10.55 9.08
C LEU A 190 30.53 10.27 10.26
N SER A 191 31.19 11.28 10.84
CA SER A 191 32.14 11.07 11.94
C SER A 191 31.65 11.61 13.30
N LEU A 192 30.61 12.45 13.35
CA LEU A 192 30.14 13.05 14.61
C LEU A 192 28.84 12.45 15.17
N PHE A 193 28.02 11.77 14.35
CA PHE A 193 26.73 11.23 14.82
C PHE A 193 26.88 9.94 15.67
N VAL A 194 27.97 9.19 15.52
CA VAL A 194 28.25 8.00 16.34
C VAL A 194 28.74 8.39 17.75
N ILE A 195 29.36 9.56 17.89
CA ILE A 195 29.91 10.06 19.17
C ILE A 195 28.79 10.59 20.10
N VAL A 196 27.75 11.22 19.53
CA VAL A 196 26.63 11.75 20.33
C VAL A 196 25.73 10.62 20.86
N ILE A 197 25.52 9.54 20.10
CA ILE A 197 24.71 8.40 20.57
C ILE A 197 25.46 7.56 21.64
N SER A 198 26.79 7.42 21.56
CA SER A 198 27.56 6.70 22.61
C SER A 198 27.65 7.46 23.93
N SER A 199 27.53 8.79 23.91
CA SER A 199 27.55 9.61 25.15
C SER A 199 26.18 9.67 25.84
N LEU A 200 25.08 9.42 25.11
CA LEU A 200 23.72 9.41 25.66
C LEU A 200 23.28 8.06 26.25
N ILE A 201 24.03 6.97 26.01
CA ILE A 201 23.78 5.65 26.62
C ILE A 201 24.58 5.47 27.93
N ASN A 202 25.60 6.29 28.19
CA ASN A 202 26.41 6.23 29.43
C ASN A 202 25.92 7.14 30.57
N LEU A 203 24.72 7.71 30.46
CA LEU A 203 24.17 8.66 31.44
C LEU A 203 22.91 8.14 32.15
N ASP A 204 22.81 6.82 32.35
CA ASP A 204 21.79 6.21 33.22
C ASP A 204 22.37 5.11 34.12
N SER A 205 23.52 5.39 34.75
CA SER A 205 24.11 4.51 35.78
C SER A 205 24.73 5.25 36.97
N ASN A 206 24.34 6.50 37.23
CA ASN A 206 24.68 7.18 38.49
C ASN A 206 23.48 7.96 39.02
N GLY A 207 23.05 7.64 40.24
CA GLY A 207 21.94 8.27 40.96
C GLY A 207 21.24 7.26 41.86
N ASP A 208 21.92 6.75 42.89
CA ASP A 208 22.02 7.33 44.26
C ASP A 208 20.95 6.78 45.21
N LEU A 209 21.46 6.06 46.21
CA LEU A 209 20.82 5.82 47.50
C LEU A 209 20.32 7.14 48.09
N TYR A 210 19.06 7.19 48.54
CA TYR A 210 18.78 7.75 49.87
C TYR A 210 17.44 7.27 50.44
N GLN A 211 17.55 6.93 51.73
CA GLN A 211 16.56 6.49 52.71
C GLN A 211 15.63 7.63 53.19
N PRO A 212 14.61 7.34 54.01
CA PRO A 212 14.82 7.29 55.47
C PRO A 212 14.75 5.87 56.07
#